data_AF-A0A7W0WUS5-F1
#
_entry.id   AF-A0A7W0WUS5-F1
#
_cell.length_a   1.000
_cell.length_b   1.000
_cell.length_c   1.000
_cell.angle_alpha   90.00
_cell.angle_beta   90.00
_cell.angle_gamma   90.00
#
_symmetry.space_group_name_H-M   'P 1'
#
loop_
_entity.id
_entity.type
_entity.pdbx_description
1 polymer ?
#
loop_
_entity_poly.entity_id
_entity_poly.type
_entity_poly.pdbx_seq_one_letter_code
_entity_poly.pdbx_strand_id
1 'polypeptide(L)' 'PTKQKAGKIVDTRPPDVPCEPHRHFVVPSGHVFVLGDNRSNSNDSRYWGAVPVEGIRGRVIGIWLPLAHFGPID' A
#
# COMPACT_ATOMS: atom_id res chain seq x y z
N PRO A 1 6.91 3.79 19.01
CA PRO A 1 5.50 3.88 18.57
C PRO A 1 5.40 4.49 17.16
N THR A 2 5.22 3.64 16.16
CA THR A 2 5.06 4.05 14.75
C THR A 2 3.85 4.97 14.64
N LYS A 3 3.98 6.15 14.02
CA LYS A 3 2.89 7.10 13.75
C LYS A 3 1.90 6.56 12.70
N GLN A 4 1.64 5.25 12.69
CA GLN A 4 0.67 4.62 11.81
C GLN A 4 -0.73 5.08 12.18
N LYS A 5 -1.55 5.32 11.17
CA LYS A 5 -2.93 5.74 11.34
C LYS A 5 -3.85 4.78 10.61
N ALA A 6 -4.89 4.33 11.32
CA ALA A 6 -6.05 3.76 10.65
C ALA A 6 -6.62 4.84 9.72
N GLY A 7 -6.70 4.54 8.42
CA GLY A 7 -7.43 5.40 7.50
C GLY A 7 -8.92 5.14 7.59
N LYS A 8 -9.71 5.90 6.84
CA LYS A 8 -11.17 5.79 6.84
C LYS A 8 -11.62 4.95 5.65
N ILE A 9 -12.33 3.86 5.89
CA ILE A 9 -13.03 3.15 4.83
C ILE A 9 -14.34 3.90 4.55
N VAL A 10 -14.54 4.30 3.29
CA VAL A 10 -15.76 4.95 2.82
C VAL A 10 -16.37 4.10 1.72
N ASP A 11 -17.68 3.93 1.79
CA ASP A 11 -18.45 3.43 0.65
C ASP A 11 -18.69 4.63 -0.27
N THR A 12 -18.20 4.55 -1.51
CA THR A 12 -18.31 5.65 -2.48
C THR A 12 -19.37 5.38 -3.53
N ARG A 13 -20.12 4.27 -3.44
CA ARG A 13 -20.94 3.85 -4.56
C ARG A 13 -22.29 4.58 -4.63
N PRO A 14 -22.67 5.10 -5.80
CA PRO A 14 -24.02 5.02 -6.31
C PRO A 14 -24.32 3.55 -6.73
N PRO A 15 -25.54 3.04 -6.56
CA PRO A 15 -25.85 1.60 -6.63
C PRO A 15 -25.73 0.94 -8.02
N ASP A 16 -25.43 1.65 -9.10
CA ASP A 16 -25.74 1.23 -10.47
C ASP A 16 -24.53 1.05 -11.44
N VAL A 17 -23.29 1.31 -11.02
CA VAL A 17 -22.09 1.06 -11.86
C VAL A 17 -21.46 -0.31 -11.61
N PRO A 18 -21.49 -1.24 -12.59
CA PRO A 18 -20.77 -2.50 -12.50
C PRO A 18 -19.25 -2.24 -12.51
N CYS A 19 -18.49 -3.09 -11.83
CA CYS A 19 -17.01 -3.10 -11.81
C CYS A 19 -16.30 -2.02 -10.98
N GLU A 20 -16.98 -1.08 -10.33
CA GLU A 20 -16.32 -0.21 -9.33
C GLU A 20 -16.05 -0.94 -7.99
N PRO A 21 -14.98 -0.59 -7.25
CA PRO A 21 -14.80 -1.09 -5.89
C PRO A 21 -15.85 -0.49 -4.94
N HIS A 22 -16.53 -1.33 -4.16
CA HIS A 22 -17.54 -0.89 -3.17
C HIS A 22 -16.94 -0.13 -1.97
N ARG A 23 -15.62 -0.17 -1.78
CA ARG A 23 -14.97 0.40 -0.60
C ARG A 23 -13.69 1.10 -1.00
N HIS A 24 -13.55 2.33 -0.55
CA HIS A 24 -12.36 3.16 -0.73
C HIS A 24 -11.71 3.42 0.62
N PHE A 25 -10.39 3.51 0.63
CA PHE A 25 -9.62 3.85 1.82
C PHE A 25 -9.11 5.28 1.67
N VAL A 26 -9.55 6.18 2.54
CA VAL A 26 -9.07 7.57 2.58
C VAL A 26 -7.75 7.60 3.36
N VAL A 27 -6.68 7.93 2.65
CA VAL A 27 -5.33 8.02 3.22
C VAL A 27 -5.18 9.34 3.98
N PRO A 28 -4.78 9.33 5.26
CA PRO A 28 -4.50 10.55 6.01
C PRO A 28 -3.35 11.36 5.39
N SER A 29 -3.37 12.68 5.55
CA SER A 29 -2.28 13.53 5.09
C SER A 29 -0.94 13.11 5.69
N GLY A 30 0.14 13.17 4.90
CA GLY A 30 1.48 12.74 5.29
C GLY A 30 1.65 11.22 5.44
N HIS A 31 0.71 10.42 4.93
CA HIS A 31 0.77 8.96 4.95
C HIS A 31 0.67 8.37 3.54
N VAL A 32 1.04 7.10 3.42
CA VAL A 32 0.88 6.28 2.22
C VAL A 32 0.14 5.00 2.56
N PHE A 33 -0.65 4.51 1.61
CA PHE A 33 -1.24 3.18 1.67
C PHE A 33 -0.38 2.22 0.84
N VAL A 34 0.20 1.21 1.48
CA VAL A 34 1.10 0.27 0.82
C VAL A 34 0.44 -1.09 0.64
N LEU A 35 0.76 -1.74 -0.48
CA LEU A 35 0.30 -3.08 -0.82
C LEU A 35 1.50 -3.92 -1.24
N GLY A 36 1.54 -5.16 -0.79
CA GLY A 36 2.48 -6.14 -1.34
C GLY A 36 1.97 -6.70 -2.67
N ASP A 37 2.88 -7.09 -3.55
CA ASP A 37 2.50 -7.71 -4.83
C ASP A 37 1.89 -9.11 -4.64
N ASN A 38 2.34 -9.86 -3.62
CA ASN A 38 1.72 -11.12 -3.23
C ASN A 38 0.45 -10.88 -2.39
N ARG A 39 -0.63 -10.47 -3.06
CA ARG A 39 -1.84 -9.92 -2.41
C ARG A 39 -2.51 -10.84 -1.41
N SER A 40 -2.55 -12.14 -1.65
CA SER A 40 -3.17 -13.10 -0.72
C SER A 40 -2.29 -13.39 0.49
N ASN A 41 -0.98 -13.13 0.39
CA ASN A 41 0.00 -13.48 1.42
C ASN A 41 0.79 -12.26 1.92
N SER A 42 0.21 -11.06 1.85
CA SER A 42 0.84 -9.84 2.33
C SER A 42 0.05 -9.25 3.49
N ASN A 43 0.72 -9.06 4.62
CA ASN A 43 0.20 -8.30 5.75
C ASN A 43 0.59 -6.83 5.56
N ASP A 44 -0.26 -6.06 4.89
CA ASP A 44 0.00 -4.69 4.47
C ASP A 44 -1.07 -3.70 4.99
N SER A 45 -1.16 -2.50 4.40
CA SER A 45 -2.06 -1.44 4.88
C SER A 45 -3.54 -1.83 4.94
N ARG A 46 -3.95 -2.92 4.28
CA ARG A 46 -5.29 -3.51 4.42
C ARG A 46 -5.60 -3.98 5.84
N TYR A 47 -4.59 -4.36 6.61
CA TYR A 47 -4.73 -4.93 7.96
C TYR A 47 -4.30 -3.94 9.05
N TRP A 48 -3.19 -3.22 8.86
CA TRP A 48 -2.61 -2.35 9.90
C TRP A 48 -2.65 -0.85 9.59
N GLY A 49 -3.25 -0.43 8.47
CA GLY A 49 -3.49 0.98 8.16
C GLY A 49 -2.35 1.68 7.40
N ALA A 50 -2.40 3.02 7.33
CA ALA A 50 -1.49 3.82 6.52
C ALA A 50 -0.15 4.08 7.23
N VAL A 51 0.94 4.14 6.45
CA VAL A 51 2.31 4.39 6.93
C VAL A 51 2.62 5.89 6.85
N PRO A 52 3.20 6.52 7.88
CA PRO A 52 3.69 7.89 7.77
C PRO A 52 4.86 7.98 6.77
N VAL A 53 4.87 8.98 5.90
CA VAL A 53 5.94 9.19 4.90
C VAL A 53 7.32 9.33 5.57
N GLU A 54 7.38 9.93 6.75
CA GLU A 54 8.60 10.05 7.57
C GLU A 54 9.23 8.69 7.94
N GLY A 55 8.44 7.61 7.92
CA GLY A 55 8.93 6.25 8.17
C GLY A 55 9.54 5.56 6.96
N ILE A 56 9.45 6.17 5.77
CA ILE A 56 9.98 5.61 4.53
C ILE A 56 11.47 5.92 4.44
N ARG A 57 12.31 4.88 4.36
CA ARG A 57 13.77 5.04 4.29
C ARG A 57 14.30 5.30 2.88
N GLY A 58 13.62 4.79 1.86
CA GLY A 58 14.09 4.89 0.48
C GLY A 58 13.24 4.09 -0.49
N ARG A 59 13.63 4.14 -1.76
CA ARG A 59 13.03 3.40 -2.87
C ARG A 59 13.96 2.27 -3.30
N VAL A 60 13.40 1.08 -3.50
CA VAL A 60 14.14 -0.04 -4.07
C VAL A 60 14.33 0.23 -5.57
N ILE A 61 15.56 0.13 -6.07
CA ILE A 61 15.92 0.42 -7.47
C ILE A 61 16.50 -0.78 -8.22
N GLY A 62 16.80 -1.87 -7.53
CA GLY A 62 17.42 -3.04 -8.12
C GLY A 62 17.68 -4.14 -7.12
N ILE A 63 17.95 -5.32 -7.65
CA ILE A 63 18.32 -6.52 -6.91
C ILE A 63 19.82 -6.70 -7.07
N TRP A 64 20.52 -6.81 -5.94
CA TRP A 64 21.95 -7.10 -5.96
C TRP A 64 22.22 -8.60 -6.07
N LEU A 65 21.54 -9.42 -5.26
CA LEU A 65 21.77 -10.85 -5.20
C LEU A 65 20.46 -11.64 -5.10
N PRO A 66 20.44 -12.90 -5.59
CA PRO A 66 21.53 -13.62 -6.26
C PRO A 66 21.81 -13.13 -7.69
N LEU A 67 22.97 -13.49 -8.27
CA LEU A 67 23.39 -13.05 -9.62
C LEU A 67 22.34 -13.34 -10.71
N ALA A 68 21.59 -14.43 -10.59
CA ALA A 68 20.52 -14.78 -11.53
C ALA A 68 19.38 -13.76 -11.59
N HIS A 69 19.27 -12.90 -10.58
CA HIS A 69 18.28 -11.83 -10.50
C HIS A 69 18.92 -10.44 -10.45
N PHE A 70 20.24 -10.32 -10.66
CA PHE A 70 20.93 -9.04 -10.62
C PHE A 70 20.42 -8.11 -11.72
N GLY A 71 19.95 -6.93 -11.34
CA GLY A 71 19.43 -5.96 -12.30
C GLY A 71 18.56 -4.88 -11.67
N PRO A 72 18.13 -3.89 -12.47
CA PRO A 72 17.17 -2.89 -12.04
C PRO A 72 15.79 -3.51 -11.76
N ILE A 73 14.97 -2.81 -10.98
CA ILE A 73 13.52 -3.08 -10.87
C ILE A 73 12.81 -2.00 -11.69
N ASP A 74 12.03 -2.43 -12.68
CA ASP A 74 11.25 -1.55 -13.58
C ASP A 74 10.10 -0.82 -12.86
#